data_AF-A0A8R7QJ78-F1
#
_entry.id   AF-A0A8R7QJ78-F1
#
_cell.length_a   1.000
_cell.length_b   1.000
_cell.length_c   1.000
_cell.angle_alpha   90.00
_cell.angle_beta   90.00
_cell.angle_gamma   90.00
#
_symmetry.space_group_name_H-M   'P 1'
#
loop_
_entity.id
_entity.type
_entity.pdbx_description
1 polymer ?
#
loop_
_entity_poly.entity_id
_entity_poly.type
_entity_poly.pdbx_seq_one_letter_code
_entity_poly.pdbx_strand_id
1 'polypeptide(L)'
;MPQDVFSDTLFRVTNSDHLTELKHKLTRICGNTGIDKRHFQLTEETLAAHPELLDPELPSLDTRVHMTVDAVPKLAQRAAAKAIAEWGRPAADITHLVFTTYSACGAPSADLRLATLLGLRPTVSRTMLSLHGCYGGGRALGLAKELAENNRGARVLVACSETTLVCFGAPDGGNLVGHAIFGDGAGAVIVGAGPFLDDERRPIFEMVRATQTTVPRTEHTLGMQVSGG
;
A
#
# COMPACT_ATOMS: atom_id res chain seq x y z
N MET A 1 11.72 11.65 1.88
CA MET A 1 11.70 13.09 1.58
C MET A 1 11.07 13.83 2.74
N PRO A 2 11.82 14.77 3.37
CA PRO A 2 11.26 15.73 4.32
C PRO A 2 10.11 16.55 3.70
N GLN A 3 9.12 16.92 4.49
CA GLN A 3 7.90 17.57 3.99
C GLN A 3 8.13 19.05 3.62
N ASP A 4 9.04 19.72 4.31
CA ASP A 4 9.42 21.12 4.11
C ASP A 4 10.05 21.37 2.72
N VAL A 5 10.79 20.40 2.18
CA VAL A 5 11.40 20.48 0.84
C VAL A 5 10.56 19.81 -0.26
N PHE A 6 9.39 19.25 0.09
CA PHE A 6 8.59 18.45 -0.85
C PHE A 6 8.09 19.28 -2.02
N SER A 7 7.52 20.46 -1.74
CA SER A 7 6.94 21.32 -2.79
C SER A 7 8.00 21.76 -3.81
N ASP A 8 9.19 22.13 -3.35
CA ASP A 8 10.28 22.50 -4.26
C ASP A 8 10.77 21.32 -5.09
N THR A 9 10.88 20.14 -4.48
CA THR A 9 11.27 18.93 -5.19
C THR A 9 10.25 18.54 -6.24
N LEU A 10 8.95 18.47 -5.90
CA LEU A 10 7.90 18.10 -6.85
C LEU A 10 7.91 19.02 -8.08
N PHE A 11 7.90 20.34 -7.86
CA PHE A 11 7.82 21.31 -8.96
C PHE A 11 9.07 21.30 -9.85
N ARG A 12 10.25 21.04 -9.28
CA ARG A 12 11.49 20.86 -10.05
C ARG A 12 11.43 19.61 -10.91
N VAL A 13 11.11 18.45 -10.32
CA VAL A 13 11.18 17.17 -11.04
C VAL A 13 10.09 17.06 -12.11
N THR A 14 8.97 17.77 -11.96
CA THR A 14 7.89 17.81 -12.96
C THR A 14 8.00 19.00 -13.91
N ASN A 15 9.13 19.72 -13.95
CA ASN A 15 9.34 20.92 -14.78
C ASN A 15 8.21 21.98 -14.65
N SER A 16 7.65 22.10 -13.45
CA SER A 16 6.44 22.87 -13.16
C SER A 16 6.71 24.17 -12.40
N ASP A 17 7.98 24.58 -12.21
CA ASP A 17 8.34 25.81 -11.46
C ASP A 17 7.70 27.10 -12.00
N HIS A 18 7.25 27.10 -13.25
CA HIS A 18 6.48 28.21 -13.84
C HIS A 18 5.08 28.38 -13.23
N LEU A 19 4.54 27.37 -12.55
CA LEU A 19 3.23 27.37 -11.88
C LEU A 19 3.31 27.90 -10.44
N THR A 20 3.79 29.13 -10.29
CA THR A 20 4.12 29.75 -8.98
C THR A 20 2.96 29.73 -7.97
N GLU A 21 1.74 30.03 -8.40
CA GLU A 21 0.55 30.02 -7.55
C GLU A 21 0.22 28.62 -7.00
N LEU A 22 0.34 27.58 -7.84
CA LEU A 22 0.16 26.19 -7.40
C LEU A 22 1.26 25.77 -6.44
N LYS A 23 2.51 26.22 -6.67
CA LYS A 23 3.65 25.96 -5.78
C LYS A 23 3.43 26.57 -4.40
N HIS A 24 2.99 27.82 -4.34
CA HIS A 24 2.65 28.50 -3.09
C HIS A 24 1.51 27.80 -2.35
N LYS A 25 0.47 27.38 -3.09
CA LYS A 25 -0.65 26.63 -2.54
C LYS A 25 -0.20 25.29 -1.95
N LEU A 26 0.61 24.51 -2.69
CA LEU A 26 1.14 23.23 -2.20
C LEU A 26 2.04 23.43 -0.97
N THR A 27 2.93 24.43 -0.98
CA THR A 27 3.80 24.77 0.16
C THR A 27 2.98 25.02 1.42
N ARG A 28 1.89 25.81 1.31
CA ARG A 28 0.97 26.05 2.41
C ARG A 28 0.26 24.77 2.85
N ILE A 29 -0.17 23.91 1.93
CA ILE A 29 -0.79 22.61 2.29
C ILE A 29 0.21 21.75 3.05
N CYS A 30 1.43 21.57 2.53
CA CYS A 30 2.51 20.81 3.17
C CYS A 30 2.76 21.28 4.60
N GLY A 31 2.85 22.59 4.84
CA GLY A 31 3.04 23.17 6.17
C GLY A 31 1.89 22.93 7.16
N ASN A 32 0.71 22.51 6.70
CA ASN A 32 -0.46 22.22 7.54
C ASN A 32 -0.81 20.73 7.63
N THR A 33 0.00 19.84 7.04
CA THR A 33 -0.29 18.39 7.04
C THR A 33 0.00 17.68 8.36
N GLY A 34 0.87 18.24 9.21
CA GLY A 34 1.40 17.54 10.39
C GLY A 34 2.36 16.39 10.06
N ILE A 35 2.85 16.33 8.82
CA ILE A 35 3.77 15.31 8.33
C ILE A 35 5.20 15.87 8.34
N ASP A 36 6.13 15.19 9.00
CA ASP A 36 7.54 15.59 8.98
C ASP A 36 8.28 15.04 7.75
N LYS A 37 8.00 13.79 7.39
CA LYS A 37 8.71 13.06 6.32
C LYS A 37 7.83 11.98 5.72
N ARG A 38 7.99 11.75 4.41
CA ARG A 38 7.39 10.63 3.69
C ARG A 38 8.45 9.79 2.98
N HIS A 39 8.12 8.53 2.71
CA HIS A 39 8.94 7.63 1.92
C HIS A 39 8.36 7.49 0.52
N PHE A 40 9.22 7.39 -0.49
CA PHE A 40 8.85 7.26 -1.89
C PHE A 40 9.78 6.23 -2.52
N GLN A 41 9.21 5.29 -3.26
CA GLN A 41 9.97 4.37 -4.09
C GLN A 41 10.41 5.03 -5.40
N LEU A 42 9.62 5.97 -5.91
CA LEU A 42 10.01 6.82 -7.03
C LEU A 42 11.24 7.65 -6.66
N THR A 43 12.27 7.55 -7.50
CA THR A 43 13.50 8.35 -7.43
C THR A 43 13.59 9.30 -8.61
N GLU A 44 14.40 10.35 -8.53
CA GLU A 44 14.66 11.24 -9.67
C GLU A 44 15.22 10.46 -10.88
N GLU A 45 16.04 9.43 -10.64
CA GLU A 45 16.54 8.53 -11.69
C GLU A 45 15.41 7.76 -12.38
N THR A 46 14.44 7.24 -11.61
CA THR A 46 13.28 6.54 -12.17
C THR A 46 12.40 7.48 -12.97
N LEU A 47 12.20 8.71 -12.48
CA LEU A 47 11.43 9.74 -13.18
C LEU A 47 12.11 10.19 -14.47
N ALA A 48 13.44 10.31 -14.48
CA ALA A 48 14.21 10.64 -15.66
C ALA A 48 14.19 9.52 -16.71
N ALA A 49 14.18 8.26 -16.27
CA ALA A 49 14.07 7.10 -17.16
C ALA A 49 12.66 6.91 -17.74
N HIS A 50 11.64 7.47 -17.09
CA HIS A 50 10.23 7.33 -17.45
C HIS A 50 9.51 8.69 -17.51
N PRO A 51 9.86 9.57 -18.47
CA PRO A 51 9.27 10.90 -18.59
C PRO A 51 7.75 10.88 -18.81
N GLU A 52 7.19 9.79 -19.34
CA GLU A 52 5.74 9.58 -19.47
C GLU A 52 5.01 9.59 -18.12
N LEU A 53 5.70 9.33 -17.00
CA LEU A 53 5.09 9.44 -15.66
C LEU A 53 4.80 10.89 -15.27
N LEU A 54 5.44 11.86 -15.93
CA LEU A 54 5.39 13.28 -15.61
C LEU A 54 4.59 14.09 -16.65
N ASP A 55 4.52 13.61 -17.88
CA ASP A 55 3.77 14.25 -18.96
C ASP A 55 2.32 13.73 -19.01
N PRO A 56 1.32 14.57 -18.71
CA PRO A 56 -0.08 14.15 -18.73
C PRO A 56 -0.60 13.79 -20.14
N GLU A 57 0.08 14.22 -21.20
CA GLU A 57 -0.30 13.93 -22.59
C GLU A 57 0.23 12.57 -23.07
N LEU A 58 1.12 11.92 -22.29
CA LEU A 58 1.69 10.62 -22.64
C LEU A 58 1.01 9.48 -21.86
N PRO A 59 0.68 8.36 -22.52
CA PRO A 59 0.11 7.20 -21.84
C PRO A 59 1.16 6.59 -20.90
N SER A 60 0.85 6.52 -19.61
CA SER A 60 1.76 6.00 -18.57
C SER A 60 1.21 4.84 -17.76
N LEU A 61 -0.04 4.41 -18.02
CA LEU A 61 -0.69 3.36 -17.26
C LEU A 61 0.10 2.04 -17.33
N ASP A 62 0.54 1.63 -18.51
CA ASP A 62 1.29 0.38 -18.69
C ASP A 62 2.63 0.40 -17.95
N THR A 63 3.38 1.51 -18.02
CA THR A 63 4.63 1.70 -17.26
C THR A 63 4.36 1.59 -15.76
N ARG A 64 3.35 2.31 -15.25
CA ARG A 64 2.97 2.30 -13.83
C ARG A 64 2.61 0.90 -13.37
N VAL A 65 1.75 0.20 -14.11
CA VAL A 65 1.34 -1.17 -13.80
C VAL A 65 2.56 -2.09 -13.80
N HIS A 66 3.40 -2.04 -14.84
CA HIS A 66 4.58 -2.88 -14.96
C HIS A 66 5.54 -2.72 -13.77
N MET A 67 5.82 -1.47 -13.39
CA MET A 67 6.67 -1.16 -12.23
C MET A 67 6.09 -1.69 -10.91
N THR A 68 4.76 -1.71 -10.75
CA THR A 68 4.10 -2.19 -9.52
C THR A 68 4.18 -3.71 -9.34
N VAL A 69 4.32 -4.48 -10.43
CA VAL A 69 4.38 -5.96 -10.41
C VAL A 69 5.44 -6.47 -9.43
N ASP A 70 6.58 -5.78 -9.37
CA ASP A 70 7.69 -6.16 -8.49
C ASP A 70 7.78 -5.25 -7.25
N ALA A 71 7.52 -3.95 -7.40
CA ALA A 71 7.62 -2.96 -6.33
C ALA A 71 6.76 -3.30 -5.11
N VAL A 72 5.47 -3.52 -5.34
CA VAL A 72 4.45 -3.72 -4.30
C VAL A 72 4.71 -5.00 -3.49
N PRO A 73 4.89 -6.19 -4.09
CA PRO A 73 5.16 -7.41 -3.33
C PRO A 73 6.55 -7.41 -2.67
N LYS A 74 7.58 -6.77 -3.25
CA LYS A 74 8.89 -6.64 -2.58
C LYS A 74 8.82 -5.76 -1.32
N LEU A 75 8.07 -4.66 -1.37
CA LEU A 75 7.84 -3.81 -0.20
C LEU A 75 7.05 -4.56 0.87
N ALA A 76 6.01 -5.30 0.49
CA ALA A 76 5.25 -6.18 1.40
C ALA A 76 6.11 -7.28 2.02
N GLN A 77 6.98 -7.92 1.23
CA GLN A 77 7.87 -8.99 1.68
C GLN A 77 8.78 -8.51 2.83
N ARG A 78 9.32 -7.29 2.75
CA ARG A 78 10.15 -6.73 3.83
C ARG A 78 9.39 -6.57 5.15
N ALA A 79 8.12 -6.16 5.09
CA ALA A 79 7.28 -6.04 6.27
C ALA A 79 6.88 -7.42 6.81
N ALA A 80 6.44 -8.32 5.93
CA ALA A 80 6.04 -9.68 6.29
C ALA A 80 7.19 -10.50 6.87
N ALA A 81 8.41 -10.37 6.34
CA ALA A 81 9.59 -11.04 6.89
C ALA A 81 9.87 -10.62 8.34
N LYS A 82 9.69 -9.33 8.67
CA LYS A 82 9.80 -8.84 10.05
C LYS A 82 8.71 -9.41 10.95
N ALA A 83 7.46 -9.43 10.49
CA ALA A 83 6.34 -9.99 11.25
C ALA A 83 6.50 -11.51 11.49
N ILE A 84 7.01 -12.25 10.50
CA ILE A 84 7.29 -13.69 10.62
C ILE A 84 8.45 -13.93 11.60
N ALA A 85 9.53 -13.17 11.47
CA ALA A 85 10.66 -13.26 12.40
C ALA A 85 10.23 -12.93 13.84
N GLU A 86 9.37 -11.92 14.00
CA GLU A 86 8.80 -11.54 15.28
C GLU A 86 7.87 -12.62 15.85
N TRP A 87 7.07 -13.28 15.01
CA TRP A 87 6.23 -14.41 15.39
C TRP A 87 7.05 -15.61 15.88
N GLY A 88 8.25 -15.81 15.33
CA GLY A 88 9.21 -16.80 15.80
C GLY A 88 9.02 -18.20 15.21
N ARG A 89 8.20 -18.34 14.16
CA ARG A 89 7.93 -19.62 13.50
C ARG A 89 8.28 -19.62 12.00
N PRO A 90 8.52 -20.80 11.40
CA PRO A 90 8.71 -20.93 9.96
C PRO A 90 7.59 -20.29 9.14
N ALA A 91 7.96 -19.57 8.07
CA ALA A 91 6.99 -19.01 7.11
C ALA A 91 6.06 -20.08 6.51
N ALA A 92 6.54 -21.33 6.41
CA ALA A 92 5.77 -22.48 5.93
C ALA A 92 4.54 -22.80 6.80
N ASP A 93 4.53 -22.40 8.07
CA ASP A 93 3.40 -22.62 8.98
C ASP A 93 2.25 -21.64 8.74
N ILE A 94 2.46 -20.59 7.96
CA ILE A 94 1.38 -19.72 7.51
C ILE A 94 0.40 -20.56 6.68
N THR A 95 -0.86 -20.49 7.08
CA THR A 95 -1.97 -21.22 6.44
C THR A 95 -2.75 -20.36 5.45
N HIS A 96 -2.80 -19.05 5.73
CA HIS A 96 -3.56 -18.10 4.93
C HIS A 96 -2.75 -16.82 4.70
N LEU A 97 -2.93 -16.21 3.54
CA LEU A 97 -2.39 -14.89 3.20
C LEU A 97 -3.56 -13.98 2.82
N VAL A 98 -3.74 -12.89 3.56
CA VAL A 98 -4.60 -11.78 3.15
C VAL A 98 -3.70 -10.63 2.73
N PHE A 99 -3.69 -10.31 1.45
CA PHE A 99 -2.89 -9.22 0.92
C PHE A 99 -3.78 -8.10 0.41
N THR A 100 -3.53 -6.87 0.85
CA THR A 100 -4.26 -5.69 0.38
C THR A 100 -3.32 -4.65 -0.20
N THR A 101 -3.75 -4.06 -1.31
CA THR A 101 -3.07 -2.94 -1.95
C THR A 101 -4.06 -2.26 -2.89
N TYR A 102 -4.01 -0.93 -2.97
CA TYR A 102 -4.65 -0.19 -4.05
C TYR A 102 -3.70 0.04 -5.23
N SER A 103 -2.40 -0.22 -5.03
CA SER A 103 -1.31 0.18 -5.92
C SER A 103 -0.94 -0.87 -6.99
N ALA A 104 -1.57 -2.04 -7.01
CA ALA A 104 -1.29 -3.08 -8.00
C ALA A 104 -2.57 -3.59 -8.64
N CYS A 105 -2.60 -3.60 -9.98
CA CYS A 105 -3.66 -4.22 -10.77
C CYS A 105 -3.05 -5.16 -11.80
N GLY A 106 -3.43 -6.45 -11.74
CA GLY A 106 -2.90 -7.45 -12.66
C GLY A 106 -3.36 -8.86 -12.32
N ALA A 107 -3.25 -9.75 -13.31
CA ALA A 107 -3.47 -11.18 -13.18
C ALA A 107 -2.26 -11.93 -13.80
N PRO A 108 -1.58 -12.83 -13.05
CA PRO A 108 -1.80 -13.19 -11.65
C PRO A 108 -1.66 -12.02 -10.67
N SER A 109 -2.44 -12.05 -9.58
CA SER A 109 -2.43 -11.00 -8.57
C SER A 109 -1.16 -11.01 -7.70
N ALA A 110 -0.86 -9.87 -7.07
CA ALA A 110 0.41 -9.63 -6.38
C ALA A 110 0.63 -10.51 -5.13
N ASP A 111 -0.44 -11.09 -4.58
CA ASP A 111 -0.40 -12.06 -3.47
C ASP A 111 0.34 -13.34 -3.87
N LEU A 112 0.27 -13.78 -5.13
CA LEU A 112 1.05 -14.92 -5.62
C LEU A 112 2.56 -14.63 -5.53
N ARG A 113 2.98 -13.47 -6.06
CA ARG A 113 4.38 -13.04 -6.04
C ARG A 113 4.89 -12.90 -4.61
N LEU A 114 4.08 -12.31 -3.72
CA LEU A 114 4.41 -12.20 -2.30
C LEU A 114 4.57 -13.59 -1.63
N ALA A 115 3.65 -14.53 -1.88
CA ALA A 115 3.74 -15.88 -1.35
C ALA A 115 5.02 -16.59 -1.82
N THR A 116 5.38 -16.44 -3.09
CA THR A 116 6.64 -16.97 -3.63
C THR A 116 7.86 -16.34 -2.97
N LEU A 117 7.90 -15.01 -2.83
CA LEU A 117 9.03 -14.29 -2.22
C LEU A 117 9.24 -14.66 -0.74
N LEU A 118 8.18 -15.03 -0.03
CA LEU A 118 8.24 -15.45 1.38
C LEU A 118 8.48 -16.96 1.56
N GLY A 119 8.50 -17.74 0.48
CA GLY A 119 8.61 -19.20 0.56
C GLY A 119 7.43 -19.85 1.28
N LEU A 120 6.22 -19.29 1.15
CA LEU A 120 5.02 -19.90 1.71
C LEU A 120 4.74 -21.24 1.02
N ARG A 121 4.01 -22.13 1.71
CA ARG A 121 3.61 -23.41 1.10
C ARG A 121 2.74 -23.15 -0.14
N PRO A 122 2.84 -23.98 -1.19
CA PRO A 122 1.95 -23.89 -2.35
C PRO A 122 0.46 -24.02 -2.00
N THR A 123 0.15 -24.65 -0.86
CA THR A 123 -1.21 -24.83 -0.34
C THR A 123 -1.72 -23.64 0.48
N VAL A 124 -0.95 -22.55 0.63
CA VAL A 124 -1.39 -21.36 1.35
C VAL A 124 -2.66 -20.82 0.70
N SER A 125 -3.70 -20.63 1.51
CA SER A 125 -4.97 -20.06 1.04
C SER A 125 -4.82 -18.55 0.92
N ARG A 126 -4.89 -18.03 -0.30
CA ARG A 126 -4.64 -16.60 -0.57
C ARG A 126 -5.94 -15.85 -0.82
N THR A 127 -6.04 -14.65 -0.25
CA THR A 127 -7.10 -13.70 -0.56
C THR A 127 -6.49 -12.33 -0.85
N MET A 128 -6.79 -11.82 -2.04
CA MET A 128 -6.37 -10.49 -2.48
C MET A 128 -7.50 -9.48 -2.28
N LEU A 129 -7.22 -8.39 -1.57
CA LEU A 129 -8.12 -7.25 -1.39
C LEU A 129 -7.57 -6.06 -2.18
N SER A 130 -7.85 -6.06 -3.49
CA SER A 130 -7.44 -4.98 -4.40
C SER A 130 -8.38 -3.78 -4.32
N LEU A 131 -7.84 -2.57 -4.54
CA LEU A 131 -8.60 -1.33 -4.73
C LEU A 131 -9.56 -0.95 -3.56
N HIS A 132 -9.25 -1.38 -2.34
CA HIS A 132 -9.99 -0.98 -1.13
C HIS A 132 -9.52 0.38 -0.58
N GLY A 133 -8.40 0.93 -1.08
CA GLY A 133 -7.86 2.19 -0.60
C GLY A 133 -7.59 2.19 0.91
N CYS A 134 -7.80 3.34 1.55
CA CYS A 134 -7.36 3.58 2.94
C CYS A 134 -8.05 2.71 4.00
N TYR A 135 -9.23 2.12 3.72
CA TYR A 135 -9.89 1.20 4.67
C TYR A 135 -9.45 -0.26 4.51
N GLY A 136 -8.62 -0.57 3.50
CA GLY A 136 -8.20 -1.93 3.15
C GLY A 136 -7.55 -2.68 4.31
N GLY A 137 -6.72 -2.01 5.12
CA GLY A 137 -6.10 -2.61 6.30
C GLY A 137 -7.11 -3.10 7.34
N GLY A 138 -8.14 -2.29 7.64
CA GLY A 138 -9.21 -2.68 8.56
C GLY A 138 -10.03 -3.85 8.03
N ARG A 139 -10.36 -3.84 6.73
CA ARG A 139 -11.06 -4.95 6.07
C ARG A 139 -10.25 -6.25 6.10
N ALA A 140 -8.93 -6.15 5.87
CA ALA A 140 -8.01 -7.28 5.89
C ALA A 140 -7.91 -7.92 7.28
N LEU A 141 -7.86 -7.10 8.34
CA LEU A 141 -7.90 -7.59 9.72
C LEU A 141 -9.23 -8.28 10.07
N GLY A 142 -10.35 -7.70 9.65
CA GLY A 142 -11.67 -8.33 9.82
C GLY A 142 -11.77 -9.70 9.14
N LEU A 143 -11.27 -9.81 7.90
CA LEU A 143 -11.19 -11.08 7.19
C LEU A 143 -10.28 -12.08 7.92
N ALA A 144 -9.11 -11.61 8.38
CA ALA A 144 -8.16 -12.47 9.08
C ALA A 144 -8.73 -13.00 10.41
N LYS A 145 -9.53 -12.21 11.12
CA LYS A 145 -10.28 -12.66 12.30
C LYS A 145 -11.22 -13.82 11.94
N GLU A 146 -12.07 -13.63 10.93
CA GLU A 146 -13.00 -14.67 10.46
C GLU A 146 -12.27 -15.95 10.06
N LEU A 147 -11.19 -15.82 9.29
CA LEU A 147 -10.36 -16.95 8.85
C LEU A 147 -9.70 -17.66 10.03
N ALA A 148 -9.11 -16.92 10.96
CA ALA A 148 -8.41 -17.49 12.12
C ALA A 148 -9.37 -18.21 13.06
N GLU A 149 -10.52 -17.61 13.38
CA GLU A 149 -11.50 -18.17 14.31
C GLU A 149 -12.24 -19.38 13.73
N ASN A 150 -12.50 -19.37 12.42
CA ASN A 150 -13.25 -20.46 11.77
C ASN A 150 -12.36 -21.64 11.36
N ASN A 151 -11.03 -21.51 11.44
CA ASN A 151 -10.08 -22.57 11.07
C ASN A 151 -9.12 -22.86 12.22
N ARG A 152 -9.34 -23.97 12.93
CA ARG A 152 -8.52 -24.35 14.09
C ARG A 152 -7.03 -24.43 13.72
N GLY A 153 -6.20 -23.68 14.46
CA GLY A 153 -4.75 -23.65 14.25
C GLY A 153 -4.31 -22.77 13.07
N ALA A 154 -5.22 -22.03 12.44
CA ALA A 154 -4.86 -21.12 11.35
C ALA A 154 -3.94 -20.01 11.84
N ARG A 155 -2.97 -19.70 10.99
CA ARG A 155 -2.07 -18.55 11.07
C ARG A 155 -2.20 -17.79 9.76
N VAL A 156 -2.73 -16.59 9.87
CA VAL A 156 -3.08 -15.70 8.76
C VAL A 156 -2.05 -14.59 8.72
N LEU A 157 -1.24 -14.55 7.66
CA LEU A 157 -0.41 -13.40 7.37
C LEU A 157 -1.29 -12.34 6.72
N VAL A 158 -1.44 -11.20 7.37
CA VAL A 158 -2.03 -9.99 6.78
C VAL A 158 -0.90 -9.08 6.34
N ALA A 159 -0.91 -8.66 5.08
CA ALA A 159 0.04 -7.70 4.56
C ALA A 159 -0.68 -6.57 3.82
N CYS A 160 -0.17 -5.35 3.98
CA CYS A 160 -0.57 -4.16 3.25
C CYS A 160 0.66 -3.56 2.59
N SER A 161 0.58 -3.12 1.33
CA SER A 161 1.70 -2.45 0.66
C SER A 161 1.17 -1.43 -0.33
N GLU A 162 1.59 -0.18 -0.19
CA GLU A 162 1.13 0.93 -1.01
C GLU A 162 2.31 1.73 -1.54
N THR A 163 2.16 2.19 -2.79
CA THR A 163 3.10 3.08 -3.46
C THR A 163 2.35 4.19 -4.19
N THR A 164 2.86 5.40 -4.04
CA THR A 164 2.41 6.61 -4.73
C THR A 164 2.68 6.58 -6.24
N LEU A 165 3.48 5.62 -6.72
CA LEU A 165 3.81 5.44 -8.13
C LEU A 165 2.57 5.46 -9.05
N VAL A 166 1.46 4.89 -8.61
CA VAL A 166 0.23 4.81 -9.43
C VAL A 166 -0.46 6.15 -9.64
N CYS A 167 -0.18 7.16 -8.82
CA CYS A 167 -0.83 8.48 -8.87
C CYS A 167 0.15 9.65 -8.93
N PHE A 168 1.46 9.41 -8.98
CA PHE A 168 2.46 10.47 -9.08
C PHE A 168 2.50 11.07 -10.49
N GLY A 169 2.41 12.39 -10.61
CA GLY A 169 2.49 13.11 -11.88
C GLY A 169 2.69 14.61 -11.65
N ALA A 170 2.49 15.40 -12.71
CA ALA A 170 2.56 16.85 -12.63
C ALA A 170 1.48 17.43 -11.68
N PRO A 171 1.81 18.47 -10.90
CA PRO A 171 0.84 19.11 -10.01
C PRO A 171 -0.22 19.87 -10.81
N ASP A 172 -1.49 19.64 -10.47
CA ASP A 172 -2.64 20.37 -10.99
C ASP A 172 -3.55 20.86 -9.82
N GLY A 173 -4.61 21.60 -10.13
CA GLY A 173 -5.50 22.15 -9.11
C GLY A 173 -6.25 21.11 -8.26
N GLY A 174 -6.42 19.88 -8.77
CA GLY A 174 -7.18 18.79 -8.17
C GLY A 174 -6.34 17.77 -7.39
N ASN A 175 -5.06 17.61 -7.72
CA ASN A 175 -4.20 16.57 -7.15
C ASN A 175 -3.24 17.03 -6.03
N LEU A 176 -3.16 18.35 -5.74
CA LEU A 176 -2.22 18.90 -4.74
C LEU A 176 -2.35 18.25 -3.36
N VAL A 177 -3.57 17.99 -2.90
CA VAL A 177 -3.80 17.37 -1.59
C VAL A 177 -3.24 15.95 -1.57
N GLY A 178 -3.48 15.17 -2.63
CA GLY A 178 -2.91 13.83 -2.78
C GLY A 178 -1.38 13.86 -2.74
N HIS A 179 -0.77 14.78 -3.49
CA HIS A 179 0.67 15.00 -3.45
C HIS A 179 1.21 15.41 -2.08
N ALA A 180 0.43 16.12 -1.26
CA ALA A 180 0.89 16.54 0.06
C ALA A 180 0.81 15.42 1.11
N ILE A 181 -0.08 14.44 0.97
CA ILE A 181 -0.38 13.48 2.05
C ILE A 181 0.09 12.05 1.78
N PHE A 182 0.09 11.58 0.53
CA PHE A 182 0.38 10.17 0.26
C PHE A 182 1.88 9.88 0.28
N GLY A 183 2.24 8.68 0.75
CA GLY A 183 3.61 8.16 0.75
C GLY A 183 3.59 6.64 0.67
N ASP A 184 4.76 6.09 0.39
CA ASP A 184 4.95 4.66 0.16
C ASP A 184 5.21 3.94 1.49
N GLY A 185 4.63 2.76 1.66
CA GLY A 185 4.80 1.99 2.88
C GLY A 185 4.19 0.60 2.82
N ALA A 186 4.67 -0.29 3.68
CA ALA A 186 4.05 -1.59 3.93
C ALA A 186 4.01 -1.91 5.42
N GLY A 187 2.99 -2.67 5.81
CA GLY A 187 2.82 -3.24 7.13
C GLY A 187 2.38 -4.69 7.02
N ALA A 188 2.72 -5.50 8.03
CA ALA A 188 2.28 -6.88 8.09
C ALA A 188 2.09 -7.33 9.54
N VAL A 189 1.14 -8.23 9.75
CA VAL A 189 0.86 -8.86 11.05
C VAL A 189 0.52 -10.33 10.86
N ILE A 190 0.78 -11.13 11.89
CA ILE A 190 0.30 -12.52 11.98
C ILE A 190 -0.92 -12.55 12.90
N VAL A 191 -2.02 -13.09 12.40
CA VAL A 191 -3.27 -13.28 13.14
C VAL A 191 -3.51 -14.78 13.33
N GLY A 192 -3.93 -15.17 14.53
CA GLY A 192 -4.28 -16.54 14.84
C GLY A 192 -5.35 -16.61 15.92
N ALA A 193 -6.00 -17.77 16.03
CA ALA A 193 -6.94 -18.09 17.09
C ALA A 193 -6.74 -19.53 17.59
N GLY A 194 -7.28 -19.83 18.77
CA GLY A 194 -7.15 -21.13 19.43
C GLY A 194 -5.92 -21.22 20.34
N PRO A 195 -5.47 -22.44 20.71
CA PRO A 195 -4.32 -22.59 21.59
C PRO A 195 -3.07 -22.04 20.89
N PHE A 196 -2.39 -21.14 21.57
CA PHE A 196 -1.02 -20.77 21.22
C PHE A 196 -0.14 -21.97 21.55
N LEU A 197 0.78 -22.32 20.66
CA LEU A 197 1.77 -23.35 20.96
C LEU A 197 2.72 -22.79 22.04
N ASP A 198 3.28 -23.64 22.89
CA ASP A 198 4.08 -23.21 24.06
C ASP A 198 5.30 -22.35 23.66
N ASP A 199 5.80 -22.57 22.45
CA ASP A 199 6.92 -21.92 21.77
C ASP A 199 6.49 -20.73 20.88
N GLU A 200 5.21 -20.40 20.84
CA GLU A 200 4.69 -19.22 20.13
C GLU A 200 4.79 -17.95 21.00
N ARG A 201 5.16 -16.84 20.37
CA ARG A 201 5.29 -15.56 21.07
C ARG A 201 3.92 -15.09 21.59
N ARG A 202 3.94 -14.42 22.75
CA ARG A 202 2.72 -13.93 23.41
C ARG A 202 1.92 -12.99 22.51
N PRO A 203 0.58 -13.05 22.53
CA PRO A 203 -0.27 -12.10 21.81
C PRO A 203 0.05 -10.66 22.20
N ILE A 204 0.09 -9.77 21.20
CA ILE A 204 0.29 -8.33 21.40
C ILE A 204 -1.08 -7.64 21.59
N PHE A 205 -2.08 -8.07 20.83
CA PHE A 205 -3.45 -7.56 20.86
C PHE A 205 -4.45 -8.70 20.68
N GLU A 206 -5.67 -8.46 21.15
CA GLU A 206 -6.83 -9.32 20.90
C GLU A 206 -7.87 -8.55 20.07
N MET A 207 -8.33 -9.15 18.97
CA MET A 207 -9.40 -8.58 18.16
C MET A 207 -10.76 -9.04 18.68
N VAL A 208 -11.40 -8.23 19.52
CA VAL A 208 -12.72 -8.56 20.08
C VAL A 208 -13.82 -8.50 19.01
N ARG A 209 -13.82 -7.45 18.18
CA ARG A 209 -14.87 -7.21 17.17
C ARG A 209 -14.30 -6.48 15.96
N ALA A 210 -14.82 -6.81 14.77
CA ALA A 210 -14.62 -6.05 13.54
C ALA A 210 -15.99 -5.72 12.94
N THR A 211 -16.18 -4.48 12.47
CA THR A 211 -17.43 -4.03 11.84
C THR A 211 -17.12 -3.07 10.71
N GLN A 212 -17.98 -3.04 9.70
CA GLN A 212 -17.91 -2.10 8.59
C GLN A 212 -19.27 -1.44 8.38
N THR A 213 -19.26 -0.16 8.01
CA THR A 213 -20.44 0.55 7.53
C THR A 213 -20.05 1.38 6.31
N THR A 214 -20.97 1.49 5.36
CA THR A 214 -20.83 2.38 4.20
C THR A 214 -21.77 3.55 4.41
N VAL A 215 -21.23 4.77 4.34
CA VAL A 215 -22.07 5.97 4.42
C VAL A 215 -22.90 6.07 3.13
N PRO A 216 -24.24 6.11 3.20
CA PRO A 216 -25.05 6.14 1.98
C PRO A 216 -24.84 7.43 1.16
N ARG A 217 -24.82 7.31 -0.17
CA ARG A 217 -24.75 8.43 -1.13
C ARG A 217 -23.42 9.21 -1.13
N THR A 218 -22.31 8.55 -0.80
CA THR A 218 -20.96 9.15 -0.78
C THR A 218 -20.01 8.56 -1.82
N GLU A 219 -20.53 7.88 -2.84
CA GLU A 219 -19.75 7.18 -3.87
C GLU A 219 -18.84 8.13 -4.68
N HIS A 220 -19.22 9.40 -4.77
CA HIS A 220 -18.49 10.46 -5.48
C HIS A 220 -17.55 11.26 -4.56
N THR A 221 -17.60 11.04 -3.24
CA THR A 221 -16.84 11.84 -2.27
C THR A 221 -15.37 11.46 -2.24
N LEU A 222 -15.07 10.16 -2.34
CA LEU A 222 -13.72 9.60 -2.37
C LEU A 222 -13.70 8.44 -3.37
N GLY A 223 -12.78 8.50 -4.33
CA GLY A 223 -12.64 7.46 -5.31
C GLY A 223 -11.34 7.57 -6.10
N MET A 224 -11.01 6.49 -6.80
CA MET A 224 -9.96 6.44 -7.81
C MET A 224 -10.60 5.89 -9.07
N GLN A 225 -10.25 6.47 -10.22
CA GLN A 225 -10.66 5.99 -11.53
C GLN A 225 -9.43 5.50 -12.27
N VAL A 226 -9.55 4.32 -12.89
CA VAL A 226 -8.57 3.85 -13.87
C VAL A 226 -9.13 4.26 -15.23
N SER A 227 -8.70 5.41 -15.72
CA SER A 227 -9.03 5.88 -17.07
C SER A 227 -7.87 5.55 -18.01
N GLY A 228 -8.19 5.08 -19.22
CA GLY A 228 -7.26 5.19 -20.33
C GLY A 228 -7.09 6.68 -20.65
N GLY A 229 -5.85 7.14 -20.71
CA GLY A 229 -5.53 8.46 -21.27
C GLY A 229 -5.89 8.52 -22.75
#